data_AF-A0A1F7Q5C5-F1
#
_entry.id   AF-A0A1F7Q5C5-F1
#
_cell.length_a   1.000
_cell.length_b   1.000
_cell.length_c   1.000
_cell.angle_alpha   90.00
_cell.angle_beta   90.00
_cell.angle_gamma   90.00
#
_symmetry.space_group_name_H-M   'P 1'
#
loop_
_entity.id
_entity.type
_entity.pdbx_description
1 polymer ?
#
loop_
_entity_poly.entity_id
_entity_poly.type
_entity_poly.pdbx_seq_one_letter_code
_entity_poly.pdbx_strand_id
1 'polypeptide(L)'
;MRRGAALLAGGLLVLQGGAAQPTTPAQAARQITESSMRPLPSVPPREVPRPDTVWVPDRWVPLPGAPQGVHVPGHWERRLSEREYWVPPLTLTAPPGVQQAWPAGLREPAEERRGP
;
A
#
# COMPACT_ATOMS: atom_id res chain seq x y z
N MET A 1 -27.91 -72.30 -22.70
CA MET A 1 -26.79 -71.56 -23.33
C MET A 1 -27.36 -70.28 -23.93
N ARG A 2 -27.43 -69.18 -23.17
CA ARG A 2 -26.52 -68.01 -23.13
C ARG A 2 -26.42 -67.19 -24.45
N ARG A 3 -26.95 -65.95 -24.32
CA ARG A 3 -26.48 -64.64 -24.84
C ARG A 3 -26.94 -64.21 -26.23
N GLY A 4 -27.67 -63.10 -26.27
CA GLY A 4 -27.99 -62.38 -27.51
C GLY A 4 -28.85 -61.14 -27.30
N ALA A 5 -28.54 -60.28 -26.32
CA ALA A 5 -29.23 -59.00 -26.12
C ALA A 5 -28.22 -57.95 -25.69
N ALA A 6 -27.56 -57.27 -26.64
CA ALA A 6 -26.74 -56.08 -26.36
C ALA A 6 -26.31 -55.35 -27.64
N LEU A 7 -27.21 -54.93 -28.52
CA LEU A 7 -26.84 -54.05 -29.65
C LEU A 7 -27.80 -52.91 -29.97
N LEU A 8 -28.77 -52.60 -29.10
CA LEU A 8 -29.71 -51.49 -29.34
C LEU A 8 -29.56 -50.30 -28.39
N ALA A 9 -28.65 -50.35 -27.41
CA ALA A 9 -28.50 -49.27 -26.43
C ALA A 9 -27.47 -48.20 -26.79
N GLY A 10 -26.61 -48.42 -27.81
CA GLY A 10 -25.49 -47.52 -28.13
C GLY A 10 -25.84 -46.33 -29.03
N GLY A 11 -26.95 -46.38 -29.77
CA GLY A 11 -27.23 -45.42 -30.84
C GLY A 11 -28.02 -44.17 -30.44
N LEU A 12 -28.69 -44.18 -29.28
CA LEU A 12 -29.68 -43.14 -28.94
C LEU A 12 -29.19 -42.03 -28.00
N LEU A 13 -27.96 -42.11 -27.46
CA LEU A 13 -27.43 -41.08 -26.55
C LEU A 13 -26.70 -39.93 -27.27
N VAL A 14 -26.47 -40.02 -28.58
CA VAL A 14 -25.79 -38.94 -29.35
C VAL A 14 -26.78 -37.90 -29.90
N LEU A 15 -28.09 -38.19 -29.88
CA LEU A 15 -29.14 -37.33 -30.46
C LEU A 15 -29.86 -36.42 -29.46
N GLN A 16 -29.51 -36.44 -28.17
CA GLN A 16 -30.08 -35.52 -27.17
C GLN A 16 -29.29 -34.20 -27.08
N GLY A 17 -29.15 -33.52 -28.23
CA GLY A 17 -29.73 -32.18 -28.43
C GLY A 17 -29.36 -31.02 -27.51
N GLY A 18 -28.34 -31.12 -26.67
CA GLY A 18 -27.67 -29.97 -26.08
C GLY A 18 -26.40 -29.68 -26.87
N ALA A 19 -26.54 -29.16 -28.09
CA ALA A 19 -25.40 -28.79 -28.94
C ALA A 19 -24.66 -27.58 -28.35
N ALA A 20 -23.93 -27.77 -27.25
CA ALA A 20 -22.76 -26.97 -26.97
C ALA A 20 -21.70 -27.45 -27.96
N GLN A 21 -21.61 -26.78 -29.13
CA GLN A 21 -20.49 -26.99 -30.04
C GLN A 21 -19.19 -26.88 -29.22
N PRO A 22 -18.27 -27.85 -29.32
CA PRO A 22 -17.03 -27.78 -28.58
C PRO A 22 -16.29 -26.50 -28.97
N THR A 23 -15.96 -25.67 -27.99
CA THR A 23 -15.19 -24.44 -28.19
C THR A 23 -13.89 -24.80 -28.88
N THR A 24 -13.70 -24.32 -30.10
CA THR A 24 -12.46 -24.56 -30.85
C THR A 24 -11.29 -23.81 -30.18
N PRO A 25 -10.04 -24.27 -30.35
CA PRO A 25 -8.87 -23.54 -29.83
C PRO A 25 -8.81 -22.08 -30.27
N ALA A 26 -9.25 -21.77 -31.51
CA ALA A 26 -9.33 -20.42 -32.02
C ALA A 26 -10.38 -19.56 -31.28
N GLN A 27 -11.53 -20.15 -30.93
CA GLN A 27 -12.55 -19.48 -30.12
C GLN A 27 -12.06 -19.25 -28.69
N ALA A 28 -11.36 -20.22 -28.10
CA ALA A 28 -10.78 -20.08 -26.77
C ALA A 28 -9.72 -18.96 -26.73
N ALA A 29 -8.82 -18.92 -27.70
CA ALA A 29 -7.79 -17.87 -27.82
C ALA A 29 -8.42 -16.47 -28.00
N ARG A 30 -9.49 -16.37 -28.81
CA ARG A 30 -10.25 -15.13 -28.99
C ARG A 30 -10.90 -14.69 -27.68
N GLN A 31 -11.54 -15.60 -26.94
CA GLN A 31 -12.21 -15.28 -25.69
C GLN A 31 -11.24 -14.82 -24.60
N ILE A 32 -10.04 -15.42 -24.55
CA ILE A 32 -8.94 -14.96 -23.68
C ILE A 32 -8.51 -13.55 -24.07
N THR A 33 -8.32 -13.29 -25.36
CA THR A 33 -7.92 -11.97 -25.86
C THR A 33 -8.97 -10.92 -25.52
N GLU A 34 -10.25 -11.19 -25.80
CA GLU A 34 -11.36 -10.29 -25.52
C GLU A 34 -11.53 -10.02 -24.02
N SER A 35 -11.35 -11.04 -23.17
CA SER A 35 -11.39 -10.85 -21.72
C SER A 35 -10.21 -10.02 -21.20
N SER A 36 -9.03 -10.16 -21.80
CA SER A 36 -7.81 -9.42 -21.42
C SER A 36 -7.88 -7.95 -21.84
N MET A 37 -8.57 -7.64 -22.93
CA MET A 37 -8.73 -6.28 -23.44
C MET A 37 -9.95 -5.56 -22.84
N ARG A 38 -10.68 -6.21 -21.93
CA ARG A 38 -11.90 -5.65 -21.36
C ARG A 38 -11.55 -4.46 -20.46
N PRO A 39 -12.19 -3.28 -20.63
CA PRO A 39 -11.92 -2.13 -19.78
C PRO A 39 -12.17 -2.45 -18.31
N LEU A 40 -11.29 -1.96 -17.44
CA LEU A 40 -11.52 -2.04 -16.00
C LEU A 40 -12.65 -1.07 -15.61
N PRO A 41 -13.52 -1.43 -14.65
CA PRO A 41 -14.47 -0.49 -14.08
C PRO A 41 -13.73 0.73 -13.52
N SER A 42 -14.08 1.94 -13.98
CA SER A 42 -13.53 3.15 -13.37
C SER A 42 -14.28 3.44 -12.07
N VAL A 43 -13.53 3.56 -10.97
CA VAL A 43 -14.05 4.07 -9.70
C VAL A 43 -13.60 5.52 -9.55
N PRO A 44 -14.43 6.43 -9.01
CA PRO A 44 -13.99 7.78 -8.69
C PRO A 44 -12.76 7.75 -7.77
N PRO A 45 -11.79 8.66 -7.93
CA PRO A 45 -10.69 8.79 -6.97
C PRO A 45 -11.25 8.98 -5.57
N ARG A 46 -10.73 8.22 -4.62
CA ARG A 46 -10.99 8.47 -3.19
C ARG A 46 -10.14 9.68 -2.78
N GLU A 47 -10.77 10.69 -2.18
CA GLU A 47 -10.04 11.72 -1.46
C GLU A 47 -9.28 11.06 -0.30
N VAL A 48 -7.96 11.04 -0.39
CA VAL A 48 -7.09 10.62 0.71
C VAL A 48 -6.87 11.88 1.57
N PRO A 49 -7.40 11.93 2.81
CA PRO A 49 -7.08 13.04 3.69
C PRO A 49 -5.57 13.09 3.87
N ARG A 50 -4.99 14.29 3.82
CA ARG A 50 -3.57 14.46 4.12
C ARG A 50 -3.34 13.90 5.52
N PRO A 51 -2.39 12.99 5.73
CA PRO A 51 -2.14 12.47 7.06
C PRO A 51 -1.81 13.65 7.99
N ASP A 52 -2.48 13.71 9.14
CA ASP A 52 -2.23 14.71 10.16
C ASP A 52 -0.84 14.53 10.80
N THR A 53 -0.09 13.50 10.39
CA THR A 53 1.26 13.23 10.87
C THR A 53 2.28 13.29 9.74
N VAL A 54 3.42 13.92 10.01
CA VAL A 54 4.56 14.03 9.10
C VAL A 54 5.76 13.32 9.72
N TRP A 55 6.46 12.52 8.92
CA TRP A 55 7.71 11.89 9.33
C TRP A 55 8.84 12.90 9.23
N VAL A 56 9.58 13.07 10.31
CA VAL A 56 10.78 13.88 10.36
C VAL A 56 11.98 12.96 10.52
N PRO A 57 12.90 12.91 9.54
CA PRO A 57 14.09 12.06 9.61
C PRO A 57 15.04 12.44 10.74
N ASP A 58 15.92 11.49 11.11
CA ASP A 58 17.04 11.76 12.00
C ASP A 58 17.90 12.92 11.49
N ARG A 59 18.35 13.80 12.39
CA ARG A 59 19.23 14.92 12.04
C ARG A 59 20.15 15.33 13.17
N TRP A 60 21.25 15.97 12.80
CA TRP A 60 22.17 16.62 13.74
C TRP A 60 21.92 18.11 13.75
N VAL A 61 21.54 18.67 14.90
CA VAL A 61 21.26 20.10 15.07
C VAL A 61 22.18 20.72 16.13
N PRO A 62 22.79 21.89 15.85
CA PRO A 62 23.57 22.61 16.85
C PRO A 62 22.65 23.16 17.94
N LEU A 63 23.02 22.96 19.21
CA LEU A 63 22.36 23.57 20.36
C LEU A 63 23.36 24.37 21.19
N PRO A 64 22.91 25.44 21.88
CA PRO A 64 23.75 26.11 22.88
C PRO A 64 24.29 25.09 23.90
N GLY A 65 25.61 25.05 24.07
CA GLY A 65 26.29 24.07 24.94
C GLY A 65 26.69 22.76 24.27
N ALA A 66 26.28 22.51 23.02
CA ALA A 66 26.66 21.35 22.21
C ALA A 66 27.08 21.77 20.79
N PRO A 67 28.27 22.40 20.62
CA PRO A 67 28.72 22.93 19.32
C PRO A 67 28.93 21.84 18.26
N GLN A 68 29.24 20.61 18.67
CA GLN A 68 29.30 19.43 17.80
C GLN A 68 27.92 18.93 17.34
N GLY A 69 26.84 19.54 17.82
CA GLY A 69 25.47 19.15 17.54
C GLY A 69 24.92 18.07 18.47
N VAL A 70 23.60 17.97 18.53
CA VAL A 70 22.88 16.86 19.14
C VAL A 70 22.15 16.06 18.07
N HIS A 71 22.11 14.75 18.26
CA HIS A 71 21.33 13.85 17.44
C HIS A 71 19.86 13.95 17.87
N VAL A 72 19.01 14.35 16.93
CA VAL A 72 17.55 14.28 17.03
C VAL A 72 17.10 13.03 16.31
N PRO A 73 16.52 12.04 17.00
CA PRO A 73 16.06 10.82 16.35
C PRO A 73 14.87 11.09 15.44
N GLY A 74 14.68 10.23 14.44
CA GLY A 74 13.54 10.25 13.54
C GLY A 74 12.24 10.05 14.31
N HIS A 75 11.25 10.89 14.03
CA HIS A 75 9.99 10.89 14.77
C HIS A 75 8.83 11.35 13.91
N TRP A 76 7.62 11.06 14.39
CA TRP A 76 6.39 11.57 13.81
C TRP A 76 5.97 12.85 14.53
N GLU A 77 5.60 13.86 13.76
CA GLU A 77 5.01 15.09 14.26
C GLU A 77 3.58 15.19 13.81
N ARG A 78 2.72 15.83 14.62
CA ARG A 78 1.33 16.08 14.23
C ARG A 78 1.18 17.48 13.68
N ARG A 79 0.80 17.59 12.42
CA ARG A 79 0.42 18.83 11.77
C ARG A 79 -0.86 19.39 12.39
N LEU A 80 -0.82 20.63 12.83
CA LEU A 80 -1.99 21.37 13.33
C LEU A 80 -2.44 22.44 12.33
N SER A 81 -1.50 23.02 11.60
CA SER A 81 -1.75 23.94 10.48
C SER A 81 -0.64 23.83 9.44
N GLU A 82 -0.66 24.68 8.41
CA GLU A 82 0.44 24.76 7.45
C GLU A 82 1.77 25.18 8.09
N ARG A 83 1.74 25.84 9.25
CA ARG A 83 2.95 26.37 9.94
C ARG A 83 3.13 25.89 11.36
N GLU A 84 2.16 25.18 11.94
CA GLU A 84 2.26 24.70 13.32
C GLU A 84 2.19 23.18 13.36
N TYR A 85 3.20 22.61 13.99
CA TYR A 85 3.40 21.20 14.19
C TYR A 85 3.57 20.93 15.69
N TRP A 86 2.82 19.96 16.19
CA TRP A 86 3.04 19.42 17.52
C TRP A 86 4.16 18.37 17.45
N VAL A 87 5.26 18.67 18.12
CA VAL A 87 6.42 17.80 18.25
C VAL A 87 6.28 17.00 19.55
N PRO A 88 6.42 15.66 19.52
CA PRO A 88 6.39 14.83 20.73
C PRO A 88 7.57 15.13 21.65
N PRO A 89 7.54 14.64 22.91
CA PRO A 89 8.75 14.66 23.72
C PRO A 89 9.81 13.77 23.04
N LEU A 90 11.06 14.25 22.99
CA LEU A 90 12.18 13.57 22.33
C LEU A 90 13.28 13.26 23.33
N THR A 91 14.07 12.23 23.03
CA THR A 91 15.35 11.97 23.72
C THR A 91 16.46 12.28 22.73
N LEU A 92 17.20 13.35 22.99
CA LEU A 92 18.32 13.80 22.16
C LEU A 92 19.60 13.16 22.65
N THR A 93 20.56 12.96 21.76
CA THR A 93 21.87 12.43 22.13
C THR A 93 22.98 13.42 21.75
N ALA A 94 23.64 13.99 22.74
CA ALA A 94 24.83 14.82 22.55
C ALA A 94 26.10 13.95 22.58
N PRO A 95 27.12 14.19 21.74
CA PRO A 95 28.41 13.51 21.86
C PRO A 95 29.04 13.83 23.23
N PRO A 96 29.58 12.84 23.96
CA PRO A 96 29.99 11.48 23.53
C PRO A 96 28.92 10.37 23.62
N GLY A 97 27.64 10.71 23.79
CA GLY A 97 26.54 9.76 23.96
C GLY A 97 25.56 10.13 25.10
N VAL A 98 25.64 11.35 25.61
CA VAL A 98 24.80 11.84 26.71
C VAL A 98 23.37 12.03 26.20
N GLN A 99 22.42 11.38 26.85
CA GLN A 99 21.01 11.53 26.53
C GLN A 99 20.38 12.68 27.32
N GLN A 100 19.57 13.49 26.64
CA GLN A 100 18.85 14.60 27.22
C GLN A 100 17.39 14.60 26.75
N ALA A 101 16.45 14.71 27.68
CA ALA A 101 15.04 14.86 27.35
C ALA A 101 14.76 16.26 26.77
N TRP A 102 13.95 16.30 25.73
CA TRP A 102 13.44 17.51 25.10
C TRP A 102 11.92 17.54 25.20
N PRO A 103 11.34 18.64 25.70
CA PRO A 103 9.91 18.69 25.94
C PRO A 103 9.12 18.71 24.63
N ALA A 104 7.92 18.13 24.68
CA ALA A 104 6.92 18.27 23.64
C ALA A 104 6.54 19.75 23.45
N GLY A 105 6.09 20.12 22.25
CA GLY A 105 5.62 21.49 22.03
C GLY A 105 5.23 21.81 20.59
N LEU A 106 4.65 23.00 20.43
CA LEU A 106 4.35 23.59 19.12
C LEU A 106 5.63 24.14 18.50
N ARG A 107 5.87 23.80 17.23
CA ARG A 107 7.01 24.28 16.44
C ARG A 107 6.60 24.55 14.99
N GLU A 108 7.43 25.31 14.31
CA GLU A 108 7.36 25.53 12.86
C GLU A 108 7.66 24.21 12.09
N PRO A 109 7.53 24.15 10.75
CA PRO A 109 7.96 22.98 9.98
C PRO A 109 9.42 22.59 10.24
N ALA A 110 9.75 21.30 10.16
CA ALA A 110 11.07 20.78 10.54
C ALA A 110 12.22 21.38 9.72
N GLU A 111 11.94 21.73 8.47
CA GLU A 111 12.88 22.31 7.50
C GLU A 111 13.25 23.75 7.85
N GLU A 112 12.41 24.46 8.62
CA GLU A 112 12.58 25.86 8.98
C GLU A 112 13.29 26.03 10.34
N ARG A 113 13.42 24.95 11.12
CA ARG A 113 13.98 25.00 12.48
C ARG A 113 15.49 24.87 12.49
N ARG A 114 16.10 25.55 13.45
CA ARG A 114 17.51 25.33 13.85
C ARG A 114 17.68 24.36 15.02
N GLY A 115 16.59 23.80 15.54
CA GLY A 115 16.57 22.90 16.69
C GLY A 115 15.64 21.68 16.48
N PRO A 116 15.48 20.84 17.52
CA PRO A 116 14.55 19.71 17.50
C PRO A 116 13.10 20.18 17.27
#